data_AF-A0A2C0UNM8-F1
#
_entry.id   AF-A0A2C0UNM8-F1
#
_cell.length_a   1.000
_cell.length_b   1.000
_cell.length_c   1.000
_cell.angle_alpha   90.00
_cell.angle_beta   90.00
_cell.angle_gamma   90.00
#
_symmetry.space_group_name_H-M   'P 1'
#
loop_
_entity.id
_entity.type
_entity.pdbx_description
1 polymer ?
#
loop_
_entity_poly.entity_id
_entity_poly.type
_entity_poly.pdbx_seq_one_letter_code
_entity_poly.pdbx_strand_id
1 'polypeptide(L)'
;MKLMQANPEIFKDKIIKPSNYLIEHVGNNQYLLHREIAEYEKEAFRTEKLFQYKGRSFLPNIEQFTSEEQAKAAVYSYWEAINQLY
;
A
#
# COMPACT_ATOMS: atom_id res chain seq x y z
N MET A 1 2.96 -5.59 12.14
CA MET A 1 2.55 -4.87 10.92
C MET A 1 2.96 -3.41 11.02
N LYS A 2 3.38 -2.82 9.91
CA LYS A 2 3.88 -1.45 9.81
C LYS A 2 3.14 -0.71 8.69
N LEU A 3 2.48 0.40 9.03
CA LEU A 3 1.79 1.25 8.07
C LEU A 3 2.78 2.26 7.48
N MET A 4 2.84 2.33 6.16
CA MET A 4 3.56 3.33 5.39
C MET A 4 2.56 4.29 4.76
N GLN A 5 2.62 5.55 5.13
CA GLN A 5 1.71 6.58 4.65
C GLN A 5 2.43 7.49 3.65
N ALA A 6 1.79 7.74 2.52
CA ALA A 6 2.28 8.73 1.57
C ALA A 6 2.18 10.13 2.19
N ASN A 7 3.15 10.99 1.91
CA ASN A 7 3.10 12.38 2.36
C ASN A 7 2.11 13.17 1.49
N PRO A 8 0.97 13.63 2.02
CA PRO A 8 -0.06 14.30 1.23
C PRO A 8 0.45 15.58 0.55
N GLU A 9 1.43 16.28 1.13
CA GLU A 9 1.99 17.52 0.56
C GLU A 9 2.74 17.28 -0.75
N ILE A 10 3.38 16.12 -0.91
CA ILE A 10 4.10 15.75 -2.15
C ILE A 10 3.10 15.56 -3.31
N PHE A 11 1.90 15.08 -3.00
CA PHE A 11 0.90 14.70 -3.99
C PHE A 11 -0.29 15.67 -4.03
N LYS A 12 -0.19 16.85 -3.42
CA LYS A 12 -1.32 17.79 -3.30
C LYS A 12 -1.87 18.21 -4.65
N ASP A 13 -0.99 18.47 -5.62
CA ASP A 13 -1.32 18.94 -6.97
C ASP A 13 -1.52 17.79 -7.97
N LYS A 14 -1.30 16.53 -7.55
CA LYS A 14 -1.44 15.36 -8.40
C LYS A 14 -2.89 14.92 -8.54
N ILE A 15 -3.30 14.58 -9.76
CA ILE A 15 -4.65 14.05 -10.04
C ILE A 15 -4.78 12.66 -9.42
N ILE A 16 -3.79 11.80 -9.62
CA ILE A 16 -3.73 10.48 -8.97
C ILE A 16 -3.18 10.65 -7.56
N LYS A 17 -3.97 10.25 -6.56
CA LYS A 17 -3.50 10.20 -5.17
C LYS A 17 -2.86 8.85 -4.88
N PRO A 18 -1.71 8.82 -4.19
CA PRO A 18 -1.06 7.56 -3.83
C PRO A 18 -1.87 6.80 -2.78
N SER A 19 -1.83 5.47 -2.85
CA SER A 19 -2.29 4.61 -1.75
C SER A 19 -1.26 4.58 -0.61
N ASN A 20 -1.75 4.30 0.60
CA ASN A 20 -0.88 3.86 1.69
C ASN A 20 -0.68 2.35 1.61
N TYR A 21 0.33 1.85 2.31
CA TYR A 21 0.67 0.43 2.28
C TYR A 21 0.92 -0.11 3.68
N LEU A 22 0.56 -1.38 3.91
CA LEU A 22 0.84 -2.09 5.15
C LEU A 22 1.86 -3.18 4.87
N ILE A 23 2.97 -3.16 5.61
CA ILE A 23 3.98 -4.21 5.59
C ILE A 23 3.73 -5.15 6.78
N GLU A 24 3.53 -6.43 6.48
CA GLU A 24 3.36 -7.49 7.47
C GLU A 24 4.58 -8.42 7.46
N HIS A 25 5.19 -8.65 8.61
CA HIS A 25 6.22 -9.67 8.78
C HIS A 25 5.54 -10.97 9.22
N VAL A 26 5.65 -12.03 8.41
CA VAL A 26 4.97 -13.33 8.65
C VAL A 26 5.94 -14.44 9.11
N GLY A 27 7.19 -14.09 9.41
CA GLY A 27 8.25 -15.03 9.84
C GLY A 27 9.14 -15.46 8.68
N ASN A 28 10.24 -16.19 8.98
CA ASN A 28 11.21 -16.70 7.98
C ASN A 28 11.74 -15.63 6.99
N ASN A 29 11.97 -14.40 7.47
CA ASN A 29 12.35 -13.25 6.64
C ASN A 29 11.35 -12.94 5.51
N GLN A 30 10.08 -13.33 5.66
CA GLN A 30 9.04 -13.07 4.68
C GLN A 30 8.20 -11.87 5.09
N TYR A 31 8.09 -10.91 4.18
CA TYR A 31 7.31 -9.69 4.35
C TYR A 31 6.23 -9.63 3.27
N LEU A 32 4.98 -9.41 3.66
CA LEU A 32 3.85 -9.24 2.76
C LEU A 32 3.47 -7.77 2.69
N LEU A 33 3.23 -7.30 1.47
CA LEU A 33 2.75 -5.95 1.21
C LEU A 33 1.25 -5.99 0.93
N HIS A 34 0.52 -5.09 1.58
CA HIS A 34 -0.91 -4.90 1.41
C HIS A 34 -1.17 -3.44 1.00
N ARG A 35 -2.03 -3.22 0.00
CA ARG A 35 -2.35 -1.86 -0.50
C ARG A 35 -3.65 -1.36 0.13
N GLU A 36 -3.64 -0.16 0.72
CA GLU A 36 -4.86 0.47 1.19
C GLU A 36 -5.75 0.82 0.00
N ILE A 37 -7.03 0.46 0.10
CA ILE A 37 -8.05 0.86 -0.86
C ILE A 37 -8.80 2.08 -0.35
N ALA A 38 -9.03 3.04 -1.24
CA ALA A 38 -9.88 4.17 -0.95
C ALA A 38 -11.36 3.75 -0.91
N GLU A 39 -12.20 4.56 -0.27
CA GLU A 39 -13.64 4.29 -0.15
C GLU A 39 -14.30 4.09 -1.52
N TYR A 40 -13.93 4.90 -2.51
CA TYR A 40 -14.45 4.82 -3.87
C TYR A 40 -14.00 3.56 -4.64
N GLU A 41 -12.94 2.89 -4.18
CA GLU A 41 -12.45 1.63 -4.79
C GLU A 41 -13.16 0.40 -4.19
N LYS A 42 -13.80 0.52 -3.02
CA LYS A 42 -14.38 -0.63 -2.30
C LYS A 42 -15.39 -1.41 -3.11
N GLU A 43 -16.21 -0.73 -3.93
CA GLU A 43 -17.21 -1.41 -4.77
C GLU A 43 -16.54 -2.32 -5.82
N ALA A 44 -15.42 -1.87 -6.40
CA ALA A 44 -14.65 -2.65 -7.37
C ALA A 44 -14.05 -3.93 -6.75
N PHE A 45 -13.80 -3.91 -5.43
CA PHE A 45 -13.24 -5.04 -4.68
C PHE A 45 -14.26 -5.74 -3.76
N ARG A 46 -15.57 -5.55 -3.99
CA ARG A 46 -16.62 -6.11 -3.11
C ARG A 46 -16.59 -7.64 -2.99
N THR A 47 -16.08 -8.33 -4.01
CA THR A 47 -15.95 -9.80 -4.05
C THR A 47 -14.62 -10.29 -3.49
N GLU A 48 -13.65 -9.39 -3.30
CA GLU A 48 -12.34 -9.72 -2.77
C GLU A 48 -12.38 -9.82 -1.25
N LYS A 49 -11.57 -10.73 -0.69
CA LYS A 49 -11.41 -10.83 0.76
C LYS A 49 -10.48 -9.72 1.25
N LEU A 50 -11.06 -8.58 1.58
CA LEU A 50 -10.32 -7.43 2.10
C LEU A 50 -9.78 -7.69 3.52
N PHE A 51 -8.55 -7.23 3.75
CA PHE A 51 -7.93 -7.26 5.08
C PHE A 51 -8.22 -5.95 5.82
N GLN A 52 -8.64 -6.05 7.08
CA GLN A 52 -8.98 -4.88 7.91
C GLN A 52 -7.88 -4.63 8.95
N TYR A 53 -7.37 -3.40 9.00
CA TYR A 53 -6.38 -2.98 10.00
C TYR A 53 -6.62 -1.54 10.45
N LYS A 54 -6.85 -1.35 11.75
CA LYS A 54 -7.12 -0.04 12.38
C LYS A 54 -8.22 0.78 11.66
N GLY A 55 -9.31 0.10 11.28
CA GLY A 55 -10.44 0.73 10.58
C GLY A 55 -10.21 1.05 9.09
N ARG A 56 -9.07 0.63 8.53
CA ARG A 56 -8.73 0.77 7.11
C ARG A 56 -8.83 -0.57 6.41
N SER A 57 -9.23 -0.55 5.13
CA SER A 57 -9.36 -1.73 4.29
C SER A 57 -8.16 -1.85 3.33
N PHE A 58 -7.64 -3.05 3.18
CA PHE A 58 -6.48 -3.34 2.35
C PHE A 58 -6.76 -4.50 1.40
N LEU A 59 -6.21 -4.41 0.18
CA LEU A 59 -5.99 -5.57 -0.67
C LEU A 59 -4.84 -6.38 -0.12
N PRO A 60 -5.07 -7.63 0.30
CA PRO A 60 -4.04 -8.40 0.95
C PRO A 60 -3.03 -8.97 -0.04
N ASN A 61 -1.78 -9.13 0.41
CA ASN A 61 -0.73 -9.92 -0.24
C ASN A 61 -0.49 -9.55 -1.71
N ILE A 62 -0.45 -8.25 -2.01
CA ILE A 62 -0.20 -7.78 -3.38
C ILE A 62 1.22 -8.08 -3.84
N GLU A 63 2.17 -8.23 -2.91
CA GLU A 63 3.55 -8.59 -3.18
C GLU A 63 4.25 -9.17 -1.94
N GLN A 64 5.33 -9.91 -2.15
CA GLN A 64 6.15 -10.54 -1.12
C GLN A 64 7.62 -10.16 -1.26
N PHE A 65 8.27 -9.92 -0.12
CA PHE A 65 9.69 -9.55 -0.03
C PHE A 65 10.45 -10.41 0.97
N THR A 66 11.78 -10.43 0.83
CA THR A 66 12.70 -11.14 1.74
C THR A 66 13.28 -10.25 2.85
N SER A 67 12.96 -8.96 2.84
CA SER A 67 13.32 -8.03 3.92
C SER A 67 12.35 -6.85 4.02
N GLU A 68 12.33 -6.19 5.17
CA GLU A 68 11.55 -4.97 5.37
C GLU A 68 12.07 -3.83 4.47
N GLU A 69 13.38 -3.78 4.23
CA GLU A 69 14.04 -2.77 3.39
C GLU A 69 13.58 -2.86 1.94
N GLN A 70 13.49 -4.08 1.39
CA GLN A 70 12.97 -4.30 0.04
C GLN A 70 11.50 -3.87 -0.06
N ALA A 71 10.68 -4.23 0.92
CA ALA A 71 9.27 -3.84 0.95
C ALA A 71 9.10 -2.31 1.00
N LYS A 72 9.91 -1.62 1.82
CA LYS A 72 9.93 -0.15 1.85
C LYS A 72 10.36 0.45 0.52
N ALA A 73 11.43 -0.08 -0.09
CA ALA A 73 11.94 0.41 -1.36
C ALA A 73 10.89 0.29 -2.47
N ALA A 74 10.13 -0.81 -2.52
CA ALA A 74 9.01 -0.97 -3.43
C ALA A 74 7.92 0.08 -3.20
N VAL A 75 7.51 0.31 -1.95
CA VAL A 75 6.53 1.37 -1.61
C VAL A 75 7.00 2.75 -2.08
N TYR A 76 8.27 3.10 -1.84
CA TYR A 76 8.83 4.36 -2.32
C TYR A 76 8.83 4.44 -3.85
N SER A 77 9.18 3.35 -4.55
CA SER A 77 9.14 3.30 -6.01
C SER A 77 7.72 3.45 -6.57
N TYR A 78 6.70 2.86 -5.91
CA TYR A 78 5.30 3.05 -6.29
C TYR A 78 4.83 4.49 -6.14
N TRP A 79 5.20 5.13 -5.04
CA TRP A 79 4.92 6.55 -4.84
C TRP A 79 5.66 7.43 -5.84
N GLU A 80 6.92 7.13 -6.15
CA GLU A 80 7.68 7.83 -7.16
C GLU A 80 7.05 7.69 -8.54
N ALA A 81 6.65 6.48 -8.94
CA ALA A 81 5.95 6.24 -10.20
C ALA A 81 4.66 7.06 -10.28
N ILE A 82 3.85 7.10 -9.21
CA ILE A 82 2.64 7.95 -9.15
C ILE A 82 3.01 9.44 -9.25
N ASN A 83 4.09 9.87 -8.61
CA ASN A 83 4.52 11.26 -8.67
C ASN A 83 5.01 11.67 -10.07
N GLN A 84 5.53 10.72 -10.85
CA GLN A 84 5.93 10.93 -12.24
C GLN A 84 4.74 10.90 -13.22
N LEU A 85 3.59 10.36 -12.81
CA LEU A 85 2.35 10.51 -13.55
C LEU A 85 1.85 11.96 -13.42
N TYR A 86 1.26 12.46 -14.52
CA TYR A 86 0.76 13.83 -14.77
C TYR A 86 0.46 14.66 -13.51
#